data_AF-A0A9X2KLV2-F1
#
_entry.id   AF-A0A9X2KLV2-F1
#
_cell.length_a   1.000
_cell.length_b   1.000
_cell.length_c   1.000
_cell.angle_alpha   90.00
_cell.angle_beta   90.00
_cell.angle_gamma   90.00
#
_symmetry.space_group_name_H-M   'P 1'
#
loop_
_entity.id
_entity.type
_entity.pdbx_description
1 polymer ?
#
loop_
_entity_poly.entity_id
_entity_poly.type
_entity_poly.pdbx_seq_one_letter_code
_entity_poly.pdbx_strand_id
1 'polypeptide(L)' 'MSSERSLFDHNDPAAEAAADARADADVKAGRLVTHEAVKRWIESWGSDKPLPRPQIGD' A
#
# COMPACT_ATOMS: atom_id res chain seq x y z
N MET A 1 31.24 -17.78 -1.45
CA MET A 1 29.95 -17.23 -1.00
C MET A 1 29.42 -16.34 -2.11
N SER A 2 28.59 -16.87 -3.02
CA SER A 2 27.82 -15.99 -3.90
C SER A 2 26.78 -15.31 -3.02
N SER A 3 26.81 -13.99 -2.91
CA SER A 3 25.68 -13.28 -2.36
C SER A 3 24.54 -13.52 -3.34
N GLU A 4 23.51 -14.25 -2.91
CA GLU A 4 22.22 -14.17 -3.57
C GLU A 4 21.85 -12.68 -3.57
N ARG A 5 21.45 -12.13 -4.72
CA ARG A 5 21.08 -10.71 -4.86
C ARG A 5 20.14 -10.33 -3.71
N SER A 6 20.40 -9.21 -3.04
CA SER A 6 19.50 -8.74 -1.99
C SER A 6 18.11 -8.55 -2.59
N LEU A 7 17.07 -8.95 -1.83
CA LEU A 7 15.67 -8.74 -2.21
C LEU A 7 15.37 -7.27 -2.55
N PHE A 8 16.16 -6.34 -2.01
CA PHE A 8 15.99 -4.90 -2.15
C PHE A 8 16.97 -4.25 -3.15
N ASP A 9 17.82 -5.03 -3.83
CA ASP A 9 18.78 -4.49 -4.83
C ASP A 9 18.16 -4.35 -6.24
N HIS A 10 16.88 -4.71 -6.42
CA HIS A 10 16.16 -4.53 -7.68
C HIS A 10 15.25 -3.31 -7.62
N ASN A 11 15.68 -2.24 -8.27
CA ASN A 11 14.82 -1.12 -8.63
C ASN A 11 14.38 -1.31 -10.10
N ASP A 12 13.07 -1.34 -10.35
CA ASP A 12 12.49 -1.30 -11.69
C ASP A 12 11.81 0.06 -11.89
N PRO A 13 12.50 1.05 -12.50
CA PRO A 13 11.96 2.39 -12.68
C PRO A 13 10.65 2.42 -13.48
N ALA A 14 10.46 1.47 -14.40
CA ALA A 14 9.25 1.42 -15.21
C ALA A 14 8.06 0.90 -14.39
N ALA A 15 8.29 -0.08 -13.50
CA ALA A 15 7.28 -0.54 -12.57
C ALA A 15 6.84 0.56 -11.59
N GLU A 16 7.80 1.32 -11.05
CA GLU A 16 7.53 2.46 -10.15
C GLU A 16 6.71 3.54 -10.86
N ALA A 17 7.15 4.00 -12.06
CA ALA A 17 6.42 5.00 -12.83
C ALA A 17 5.00 4.54 -13.19
N ALA A 18 4.81 3.26 -13.47
CA ALA A 18 3.49 2.69 -13.72
C ALA A 18 2.63 2.59 -12.44
N ALA A 19 3.24 2.40 -11.27
CA ALA A 19 2.53 2.45 -9.98
C ALA A 19 2.06 3.87 -9.67
N ASP A 20 2.91 4.87 -9.86
CA ASP A 20 2.56 6.29 -9.67
C ASP A 20 1.41 6.71 -10.59
N ALA A 21 1.48 6.37 -11.88
CA ALA A 21 0.42 6.69 -12.84
C ALA A 21 -0.93 6.05 -12.47
N ARG A 22 -0.91 4.85 -11.87
CA ARG A 22 -2.12 4.18 -11.35
C ARG A 22 -2.68 4.90 -10.12
N ALA A 23 -1.81 5.27 -9.17
CA ALA A 23 -2.22 6.02 -7.98
C ALA A 23 -2.87 7.36 -8.35
N ASP A 24 -2.29 8.11 -9.29
CA ASP A 24 -2.87 9.36 -9.79
C ASP A 24 -4.25 9.15 -10.44
N ALA A 25 -4.43 8.06 -11.18
CA ALA A 25 -5.71 7.71 -11.79
C ALA A 25 -6.77 7.34 -10.73
N ASP A 26 -6.37 6.69 -9.63
CA ASP A 26 -7.25 6.38 -8.50
C ASP A 26 -7.69 7.65 -7.77
N VAL A 27 -6.75 8.58 -7.53
CA VAL A 27 -7.05 9.89 -6.93
C VAL A 27 -8.05 10.67 -7.78
N LYS A 28 -7.80 10.78 -9.10
CA LYS A 28 -8.71 11.47 -10.04
C LYS A 28 -10.10 10.84 -10.10
N ALA A 29 -10.19 9.53 -9.94
CA ALA A 29 -11.45 8.80 -9.94
C ALA A 29 -12.13 8.75 -8.56
N GLY A 30 -11.55 9.36 -7.52
CA GLY A 30 -12.08 9.33 -6.16
C GLY A 30 -12.01 7.95 -5.49
N ARG A 31 -11.17 7.04 -5.98
CA ARG A 31 -10.95 5.71 -5.39
C ARG A 31 -10.00 5.81 -4.19
N LEU A 32 -10.48 6.44 -3.12
CA LEU A 32 -9.72 6.75 -1.92
C LEU A 32 -10.21 5.96 -0.71
N VAL A 33 -9.29 5.72 0.23
CA VAL A 33 -9.58 5.27 1.60
C VAL A 33 -9.26 6.42 2.54
N THR A 34 -10.11 6.69 3.53
CA THR A 34 -9.87 7.77 4.48
C THR A 34 -8.69 7.45 5.40
N HIS A 35 -8.00 8.51 5.83
CA HIS A 35 -6.92 8.39 6.80
C HIS A 35 -7.37 7.70 8.10
N GLU A 36 -8.56 8.03 8.59
CA GLU A 36 -9.10 7.47 9.83
C GLU A 36 -9.40 5.97 9.73
N ALA A 37 -9.89 5.50 8.58
CA ALA A 37 -10.10 4.07 8.35
C ALA A 37 -8.76 3.31 8.35
N VAL A 38 -7.73 3.85 7.67
CA VAL A 38 -6.39 3.27 7.66
C VAL A 38 -5.79 3.24 9.06
N LYS A 39 -5.90 4.32 9.83
CA LYS A 39 -5.37 4.42 11.19
C LYS A 39 -5.99 3.36 12.11
N ARG A 40 -7.33 3.26 12.16
CA ARG A 40 -8.02 2.25 12.98
C ARG A 40 -7.61 0.84 12.62
N TRP A 41 -7.45 0.57 11.32
CA TRP A 41 -6.99 -0.73 10.85
C TRP A 41 -5.57 -1.05 11.35
N ILE A 42 -4.61 -0.14 11.20
CA ILE A 42 -3.23 -0.34 11.68
C ILE A 42 -3.20 -0.52 13.20
N GLU A 43 -3.94 0.30 13.96
CA GLU A 43 -4.02 0.19 15.42
C GLU A 43 -4.56 -1.17 15.88
N SER A 44 -5.49 -1.76 15.12
CA SER A 44 -6.09 -3.05 15.46
C SER A 44 -5.12 -4.23 15.37
N TRP A 45 -4.03 -4.11 14.60
CA TRP A 45 -3.08 -5.21 14.39
C TRP A 45 -2.36 -5.65 15.67
N GLY A 46 -2.23 -4.76 16.65
CA GLY A 46 -1.66 -5.06 17.96
C GLY A 46 -2.65 -5.64 18.98
N SER A 47 -3.88 -5.94 18.56
CA SER A 47 -4.95 -6.44 19.44
C SER A 47 -5.33 -7.88 19.12
N ASP A 48 -6.05 -8.54 20.04
CA ASP A 48 -6.60 -9.89 19.81
C ASP A 48 -7.71 -9.94 18.75
N LYS A 49 -8.12 -8.78 18.20
CA LYS A 49 -9.21 -8.65 17.22
C LYS A 49 -8.81 -7.69 16.09
N PRO A 50 -7.90 -8.08 15.19
CA PRO A 50 -7.54 -7.26 14.06
C PRO A 50 -8.76 -6.98 13.18
N LEU A 51 -8.87 -5.73 12.73
CA LEU A 51 -9.92 -5.28 11.82
C LEU A 51 -9.58 -5.71 10.38
N PRO A 52 -10.59 -5.92 9.52
CA PRO A 52 -10.36 -6.13 8.10
C PRO A 52 -9.71 -4.89 7.46
N ARG A 53 -8.97 -5.10 6.37
CA ARG A 53 -8.41 -4.01 5.59
C ARG A 53 -9.54 -3.10 5.07
N PRO A 54 -9.43 -1.77 5.24
CA PRO A 54 -10.42 -0.84 4.75
C PRO A 54 -10.50 -0.87 3.22
N GLN A 55 -11.67 -0.55 2.70
CA GLN A 55 -12.00 -0.51 1.29
C GLN A 55 -12.16 0.93 0.81
N ILE A 56 -12.20 1.12 -0.51
CA ILE A 56 -12.50 2.41 -1.11
C ILE A 56 -13.83 2.94 -0.57
N GLY A 57 -13.82 4.18 -0.07
CA GLY A 57 -14.98 4.84 0.53
C GLY A 57 -15.09 4.73 2.04
N ASP A 58 -14.28 3.88 2.70
CA ASP A 58 -14.20 3.78 4.17
C ASP A 58 -13.46 4.97 4.80
#